data_AF-A0A9P8JJ94-F1
#
_entry.id   AF-A0A9P8JJ94-F1
#
_cell.length_a   1.000
_cell.length_b   1.000
_cell.length_c   1.000
_cell.angle_alpha   90.00
_cell.angle_beta   90.00
_cell.angle_gamma   90.00
#
_symmetry.space_group_name_H-M   'P 1'
#
loop_
_entity.id
_entity.type
_entity.pdbx_description
1 polymer ?
#
loop_
_entity_poly.entity_id
_entity_poly.type
_entity_poly.pdbx_seq_one_letter_code
_entity_poly.pdbx_strand_id
1 'polypeptide(L)'
;MSTTHLSPEQSSALFDLLTHHATYDEICQFKSPAAMKEYGPPFQDTKTTTSPILQSLLSKFILPLPGLRDVSPEFWKVRIENIIEELAAANLSESYDKGVLGIRKTLATAISALIEYPARGCYGGIKKDESAFKDQHFDPTKPDDVLRAWYVFMQQLVYGDLFDKLFAKAAETDDLRKHDSLVQAAH
;
A
#
# COMPACT_ATOMS: atom_id res chain seq x y z
N MET A 1 -8.15 -32.64 19.38
CA MET A 1 -8.44 -31.19 19.46
C MET A 1 -8.88 -30.76 18.08
N SER A 2 -10.17 -30.49 17.88
CA SER A 2 -10.70 -30.08 16.59
C SER A 2 -10.19 -28.66 16.29
N THR A 3 -9.41 -28.50 15.23
CA THR A 3 -8.99 -27.19 14.73
C THR A 3 -10.22 -26.50 14.16
N THR A 4 -10.77 -25.53 14.88
CA THR A 4 -11.86 -24.69 14.39
C THR A 4 -11.31 -23.84 13.25
N HIS A 5 -11.48 -24.29 12.01
CA HIS A 5 -11.09 -23.51 10.84
C HIS A 5 -12.01 -22.31 10.71
N LEU A 6 -11.43 -21.12 10.65
CA LEU A 6 -12.16 -19.88 10.34
C LEU A 6 -12.79 -20.00 8.95
N SER A 7 -13.98 -19.44 8.77
CA SER A 7 -14.55 -19.28 7.43
C SER A 7 -13.67 -18.36 6.57
N PRO A 8 -13.79 -18.38 5.24
CA PRO A 8 -13.10 -17.45 4.36
C PRO A 8 -13.35 -15.98 4.75
N GLU A 9 -14.59 -15.63 5.08
CA GLU A 9 -14.99 -14.28 5.48
C GLU A 9 -14.36 -13.89 6.82
N GLN A 10 -14.35 -14.80 7.80
CA GLN A 10 -13.71 -14.59 9.09
C GLN A 10 -12.19 -14.42 8.96
N SER A 11 -11.57 -15.21 8.09
CA SER A 11 -10.13 -15.12 7.82
C SER A 11 -9.77 -13.79 7.16
N SER A 12 -10.58 -13.33 6.19
CA SER A 12 -10.40 -12.03 5.54
C SER A 12 -10.56 -10.88 6.52
N ALA A 13 -11.63 -10.89 7.33
CA ALA A 13 -11.87 -9.85 8.32
C ALA A 13 -10.77 -9.81 9.39
N LEU A 14 -10.29 -10.97 9.84
CA LEU A 14 -9.17 -11.05 10.77
C LEU A 14 -7.88 -10.49 10.15
N PHE A 15 -7.59 -10.83 8.89
CA PHE A 15 -6.45 -10.29 8.18
C PHE A 15 -6.52 -8.75 8.08
N ASP A 16 -7.69 -8.19 7.77
CA ASP A 16 -7.89 -6.75 7.66
C ASP A 16 -7.65 -6.03 9.00
N LEU A 17 -8.14 -6.61 10.10
CA LEU A 17 -7.98 -6.09 11.45
C LEU A 17 -6.52 -6.16 11.92
N LEU A 18 -5.87 -7.30 11.72
CA LEU A 18 -4.46 -7.49 12.12
C LEU A 18 -3.54 -6.57 11.32
N THR A 19 -3.81 -6.39 10.02
CA THR A 19 -3.04 -5.47 9.17
C THR A 19 -3.22 -4.02 9.63
N HIS A 20 -4.45 -3.61 9.97
CA HIS A 20 -4.70 -2.29 10.52
C HIS A 20 -3.93 -2.05 11.83
N HIS A 21 -4.07 -2.97 12.79
CA HIS A 21 -3.42 -2.84 14.10
C HIS A 21 -1.89 -2.80 13.98
N ALA A 22 -1.31 -3.71 13.20
CA ALA A 22 0.13 -3.75 13.00
C ALA A 22 0.64 -2.49 12.29
N THR A 23 -0.02 -2.04 11.21
CA THR A 23 0.39 -0.84 10.47
C THR A 23 0.32 0.41 11.34
N TYR A 24 -0.76 0.57 12.11
CA TYR A 24 -0.91 1.70 13.02
C TYR A 24 0.12 1.69 14.15
N ASP A 25 0.41 0.51 14.72
CA ASP A 25 1.43 0.36 15.76
C ASP A 25 2.83 0.72 15.24
N GLU A 26 3.22 0.24 14.06
CA GLU A 26 4.50 0.57 13.43
C GLU A 26 4.63 2.08 13.20
N ILE A 27 3.60 2.73 12.66
CA ILE A 27 3.59 4.20 12.46
C ILE A 27 3.71 4.92 13.81
N CYS A 28 3.05 4.41 14.84
CA CYS A 28 3.13 4.97 16.19
C CYS A 28 4.52 4.84 16.81
N GLN A 29 5.30 3.81 16.47
CA GLN A 29 6.65 3.63 17.01
C GLN A 29 7.59 4.76 16.60
N PHE A 30 7.44 5.34 15.40
CA PHE A 30 8.24 6.51 14.96
C PHE A 30 8.02 7.80 15.75
N LYS A 31 7.16 7.78 16.77
CA LYS A 31 7.14 8.85 17.78
C LYS A 31 8.45 8.90 18.57
N SER A 32 9.13 7.76 18.71
CA SER A 32 10.43 7.67 19.36
C SER A 32 11.54 7.73 18.31
N PRO A 33 12.56 8.59 18.48
CA PRO A 33 13.77 8.55 17.65
C PRO A 33 14.46 7.18 17.65
N ALA A 34 14.27 6.37 18.71
CA ALA A 34 14.82 5.02 18.79
C ALA A 34 14.22 4.05 17.77
N ALA A 35 12.97 4.28 17.30
CA ALA A 35 12.34 3.39 16.33
C ALA A 35 13.09 3.37 14.98
N MET A 36 13.73 4.48 14.61
CA MET A 36 14.58 4.49 13.42
C MET A 36 15.79 3.58 13.57
N LYS A 37 16.36 3.47 14.78
CA LYS A 37 17.51 2.60 15.09
C LYS A 37 17.20 1.11 15.05
N GLU A 38 15.92 0.78 15.05
CA GLU A 38 15.40 -0.60 15.06
C GLU A 38 14.65 -0.94 13.75
N TYR A 39 14.63 -0.01 12.78
CA TYR A 39 13.92 -0.19 11.52
C TYR A 39 14.59 -1.24 10.61
N GLY A 40 15.92 -1.29 10.59
CA GLY A 40 16.68 -2.16 9.68
C GLY A 40 17.01 -1.53 8.32
N PRO A 41 17.32 -2.35 7.30
CA PRO A 41 17.74 -1.85 5.99
C PRO A 41 16.72 -0.91 5.32
N PRO A 42 17.18 0.16 4.63
CA PRO A 42 18.56 0.51 4.31
C PRO A 42 19.28 1.34 5.39
N PHE A 43 18.62 1.70 6.48
CA PHE A 43 19.14 2.60 7.52
C PHE A 43 20.10 1.90 8.49
N GLN A 44 19.83 0.65 8.85
CA GLN A 44 20.81 -0.20 9.54
C GLN A 44 21.02 -1.52 8.82
N ASP A 45 22.14 -2.18 9.11
CA ASP A 45 22.39 -3.55 8.69
C ASP A 45 21.78 -4.61 9.64
N THR A 46 20.86 -4.20 10.53
CA THR A 46 20.24 -5.11 11.50
C THR A 46 19.32 -6.13 10.81
N LYS A 47 19.36 -7.37 11.29
CA LYS A 47 18.56 -8.48 10.71
C LYS A 47 17.10 -8.49 11.19
N THR A 48 16.79 -7.78 12.27
CA THR A 48 15.47 -7.77 12.92
C THR A 48 14.92 -6.36 12.87
N THR A 49 13.75 -6.19 12.25
CA THR A 49 13.01 -4.94 12.19
C THR A 49 11.87 -4.95 13.21
N THR A 50 11.61 -3.81 13.84
CA THR A 50 10.39 -3.58 14.63
C THR A 50 9.22 -3.11 13.78
N SER A 51 9.46 -2.79 12.51
CA SER A 51 8.46 -2.31 11.54
C SER A 51 8.41 -3.14 10.26
N PRO A 52 8.04 -4.43 10.33
CA PRO A 52 8.07 -5.35 9.19
C PRO A 52 7.17 -4.96 8.02
N ILE A 53 5.99 -4.36 8.26
CA ILE A 53 5.10 -3.92 7.18
C ILE A 53 5.75 -2.78 6.42
N LEU A 54 6.19 -1.73 7.13
CA LEU A 54 6.79 -0.56 6.50
C LEU A 54 8.11 -0.90 5.83
N GLN A 55 8.94 -1.76 6.43
CA GLN A 55 10.19 -2.22 5.82
C GLN A 55 9.91 -2.99 4.53
N SER A 56 8.90 -3.86 4.52
CA SER A 56 8.49 -4.62 3.33
C SER A 56 8.01 -3.67 2.23
N LEU A 57 7.20 -2.66 2.56
CA LEU A 57 6.74 -1.66 1.60
C LEU A 57 7.89 -0.82 1.03
N LEU A 58 8.81 -0.35 1.88
CA LEU A 58 9.99 0.39 1.44
C LEU A 58 10.85 -0.47 0.50
N SER A 59 11.11 -1.72 0.88
CA SER A 59 11.94 -2.65 0.12
C SER A 59 11.34 -3.05 -1.22
N LYS A 60 10.01 -3.18 -1.30
CA LYS A 60 9.31 -3.58 -2.52
C LYS A 60 9.06 -2.42 -3.48
N PHE A 61 8.79 -1.22 -2.98
CA PHE A 61 8.30 -0.13 -3.83
C PHE A 61 9.25 1.04 -3.98
N ILE A 62 10.12 1.30 -3.01
CA ILE A 62 10.98 2.50 -3.02
C ILE A 62 12.42 2.15 -3.38
N LEU A 63 13.00 1.14 -2.72
CA LEU A 63 14.38 0.73 -2.99
C LEU A 63 14.62 0.25 -4.43
N PRO A 64 13.66 -0.37 -5.14
CA PRO A 64 13.88 -0.78 -6.53
C PRO A 64 13.79 0.37 -7.54
N LEU A 65 13.34 1.57 -7.14
CA LEU A 65 13.13 2.68 -8.08
C LEU A 65 14.45 3.12 -8.71
N PRO A 66 14.46 3.38 -10.03
CA PRO A 66 15.64 3.91 -10.71
C PRO A 66 16.00 5.27 -10.09
N GLY A 67 17.24 5.41 -9.62
CA GLY A 67 17.72 6.59 -8.91
C GLY A 67 17.78 6.46 -7.39
N LEU A 68 17.01 5.55 -6.77
CA LEU A 68 17.12 5.23 -5.34
C LEU A 68 17.84 3.89 -5.10
N ARG A 69 17.73 2.95 -6.04
CA ARG A 69 18.45 1.67 -5.97
C ARG A 69 19.97 1.83 -5.99
N ASP A 70 20.45 2.81 -6.76
CA ASP A 70 21.86 2.97 -7.09
C ASP A 70 22.56 4.03 -6.21
N VAL A 71 21.86 4.58 -5.21
CA VAL A 71 22.46 5.53 -4.25
C VAL A 71 23.41 4.82 -3.31
N SER A 72 24.46 5.52 -2.90
CA SER A 72 25.42 5.02 -1.91
C SER A 72 24.72 4.73 -0.57
N PRO A 73 25.17 3.73 0.21
CA PRO A 73 24.67 3.50 1.57
C PRO A 73 24.73 4.73 2.49
N GLU A 74 25.71 5.62 2.28
CA GLU A 74 25.84 6.89 3.00
C GLU A 74 24.61 7.79 2.84
N PHE A 75 23.93 7.74 1.69
CA PHE A 75 22.69 8.47 1.48
C PHE A 75 21.63 8.07 2.51
N TRP A 76 21.44 6.77 2.72
CA TRP A 76 20.45 6.25 3.67
C TRP A 76 20.91 6.40 5.13
N LYS A 77 22.13 5.95 5.43
CA LYS A 77 22.67 5.86 6.80
C LYS A 77 23.13 7.19 7.40
N VAL A 78 23.31 8.21 6.57
CA VAL A 78 23.81 9.52 7.05
C VAL A 78 22.83 10.61 6.64
N ARG A 79 22.57 10.78 5.34
CA ARG A 79 21.77 11.94 4.88
C ARG A 79 20.31 11.82 5.32
N ILE A 80 19.67 10.68 5.07
CA ILE A 80 18.27 10.48 5.45
C ILE A 80 18.14 10.37 6.98
N GLU A 81 19.05 9.68 7.66
CA GLU A 81 19.07 9.61 9.12
C GLU A 81 19.14 11.02 9.74
N ASN A 82 20.08 11.86 9.28
CA ASN A 82 20.19 13.24 9.76
C ASN A 82 18.92 14.06 9.50
N ILE A 83 18.30 13.93 8.31
CA ILE A 83 17.02 14.62 8.01
C ILE A 83 15.94 14.18 9.00
N ILE A 84 15.82 12.87 9.27
CA ILE A 84 14.81 12.35 10.19
C ILE A 84 15.10 12.82 11.62
N GLU A 85 16.36 12.80 12.06
CA GLU A 85 16.77 13.32 13.36
C GLU A 85 16.49 14.82 13.49
N GLU A 86 16.79 15.62 12.47
CA GLU A 86 16.47 17.06 12.43
C GLU A 86 14.96 17.30 12.47
N LEU A 87 14.16 16.53 11.72
CA LEU A 87 12.70 16.62 11.77
C LEU A 87 12.13 16.22 13.14
N ALA A 88 12.73 15.21 13.79
CA ALA A 88 12.36 14.80 15.13
C ALA A 88 12.74 15.85 16.18
N ALA A 89 13.96 16.39 16.10
CA ALA A 89 14.51 17.39 17.02
C ALA A 89 13.87 18.76 16.86
N ALA A 90 13.48 19.14 15.64
CA ALA A 90 12.74 20.37 15.34
C ALA A 90 11.35 20.38 16.00
N ASN A 91 10.94 19.27 16.63
CA ASN A 91 9.71 19.16 17.39
C ASN A 91 8.51 19.64 16.57
N LEU A 92 8.57 19.49 15.23
CA LEU A 92 7.51 19.84 14.28
C LEU A 92 6.23 19.03 14.51
N SER A 93 6.31 18.05 15.40
CA SER A 93 5.17 17.30 15.89
C SER A 93 4.58 17.83 17.22
N GLU A 94 5.22 18.77 17.90
CA GLU A 94 4.74 19.50 19.10
C GLU A 94 4.24 20.91 18.74
N SER A 95 3.19 21.01 17.90
CA SER A 95 2.23 22.09 18.12
C SER A 95 1.39 21.73 19.36
N TYR A 96 2.04 21.78 20.52
CA TYR A 96 1.64 21.14 21.79
C TYR A 96 0.69 22.00 22.64
N ASP A 97 0.33 23.19 22.18
CA ASP A 97 -0.57 24.06 22.91
C ASP A 97 -2.00 23.88 22.42
N LYS A 98 -2.87 23.38 23.31
CA LYS A 98 -4.36 23.35 23.25
C LYS A 98 -4.99 22.01 22.85
N GLY A 99 -5.22 21.16 23.87
CA GLY A 99 -6.52 20.52 24.23
C GLY A 99 -7.37 19.76 23.20
N VAL A 100 -6.95 19.66 21.94
CA VAL A 100 -7.62 18.94 20.85
C VAL A 100 -6.92 17.59 20.68
N LEU A 101 -7.62 16.56 20.18
CA LEU A 101 -6.97 15.35 19.67
C LEU A 101 -5.73 15.76 18.87
N GLY A 102 -4.54 15.46 19.41
CA GLY A 102 -3.31 16.06 18.89
C GLY A 102 -3.17 15.74 17.41
N ILE A 103 -2.83 16.74 16.59
CA ILE A 103 -2.70 16.63 15.13
C ILE A 103 -1.91 15.37 14.73
N ARG A 104 -0.93 14.94 15.54
CA ARG A 104 -0.19 13.67 15.39
C ARG A 104 -1.09 12.43 15.34
N LYS A 105 -2.07 12.28 16.24
CA LYS A 105 -2.95 11.11 16.26
C LYS A 105 -3.82 11.09 15.02
N THR A 106 -4.39 12.23 14.65
CA THR A 106 -5.17 12.37 13.41
C THR A 106 -4.32 12.06 12.18
N LEU A 107 -3.10 12.58 12.10
CA LEU A 107 -2.20 12.33 10.98
C LEU A 107 -1.70 10.88 10.93
N ALA A 108 -1.34 10.29 12.07
CA ALA A 108 -0.93 8.89 12.16
C ALA A 108 -2.07 7.96 11.74
N THR A 109 -3.30 8.22 12.17
CA THR A 109 -4.49 7.47 11.72
C THR A 109 -4.77 7.66 10.23
N ALA A 110 -4.61 8.88 9.71
CA ALA A 110 -4.81 9.15 8.28
C ALA A 110 -3.75 8.44 7.41
N ILE A 111 -2.48 8.53 7.80
CA ILE A 111 -1.38 7.87 7.10
C ILE A 111 -1.48 6.34 7.23
N SER A 112 -1.88 5.81 8.40
CA SER A 112 -2.06 4.36 8.57
C SER A 112 -3.13 3.83 7.62
N ALA A 113 -4.27 4.51 7.52
CA ALA A 113 -5.32 4.12 6.59
C ALA A 113 -4.84 4.12 5.13
N LEU A 114 -4.00 5.08 4.74
CA LEU A 114 -3.40 5.11 3.39
C LEU A 114 -2.41 3.98 3.15
N ILE A 115 -1.54 3.69 4.12
CA ILE A 115 -0.50 2.64 4.03
C ILE A 115 -1.10 1.23 4.15
N GLU A 116 -2.24 1.07 4.81
CA GLU A 116 -2.93 -0.21 4.94
C GLU A 116 -3.33 -0.82 3.59
N TYR A 117 -3.71 -0.01 2.60
CA TYR A 117 -4.10 -0.53 1.28
C TYR A 117 -2.96 -1.25 0.56
N PRO A 118 -1.77 -0.65 0.35
CA PRO A 118 -0.65 -1.38 -0.24
C PRO A 118 -0.13 -2.50 0.67
N ALA A 119 -0.26 -2.39 2.00
CA ALA A 119 0.05 -3.49 2.91
C ALA A 119 -0.86 -4.71 2.66
N ARG A 120 -2.19 -4.51 2.67
CA ARG A 120 -3.17 -5.55 2.36
C ARG A 120 -2.93 -6.14 0.97
N GLY A 121 -2.63 -5.31 -0.03
CA GLY A 121 -2.26 -5.78 -1.37
C GLY A 121 -1.01 -6.66 -1.37
N CYS A 122 0.05 -6.26 -0.64
CA CYS A 122 1.31 -6.99 -0.57
C CYS A 122 1.24 -8.33 0.16
N TYR A 123 0.39 -8.43 1.19
CA TYR A 123 0.30 -9.61 2.06
C TYR A 123 -0.90 -10.50 1.75
N GLY A 124 -2.03 -9.91 1.36
CA GLY A 124 -3.24 -10.63 0.99
C GLY A 124 -3.22 -11.09 -0.47
N GLY A 125 -2.61 -10.29 -1.35
CA GLY A 125 -2.64 -10.53 -2.79
C GLY A 125 -4.08 -10.58 -3.34
N ILE A 126 -4.20 -10.93 -4.62
CA ILE A 126 -5.50 -11.18 -5.26
C ILE A 126 -5.44 -12.61 -5.76
N LYS A 127 -6.30 -13.51 -5.31
CA LYS A 127 -6.31 -14.88 -5.86
C LYS A 127 -6.70 -14.81 -7.33
N LYS A 128 -5.92 -15.46 -8.20
CA LYS A 128 -6.24 -15.55 -9.62
C LYS A 128 -7.61 -16.21 -9.80
N ASP A 129 -8.51 -15.51 -10.48
CA ASP A 129 -9.82 -16.02 -10.85
C ASP A 129 -9.89 -16.21 -12.36
N GLU A 130 -9.90 -17.47 -12.82
CA GLU A 130 -9.97 -17.79 -14.24
C GLU A 130 -11.25 -17.27 -14.92
N SER A 131 -12.31 -16.99 -14.16
CA SER A 131 -13.55 -16.42 -14.70
C SER A 131 -13.36 -15.00 -15.22
N ALA A 132 -12.40 -14.24 -14.67
CA ALA A 132 -12.11 -12.86 -15.06
C ALA A 132 -11.43 -12.72 -16.44
N PHE A 133 -10.96 -13.82 -17.04
CA PHE A 133 -10.33 -13.81 -18.37
C PHE A 133 -11.28 -14.27 -19.48
N LYS A 134 -12.54 -14.54 -19.16
CA LYS A 134 -13.58 -14.82 -20.15
C LYS A 134 -14.11 -13.51 -20.73
N ASP A 135 -14.51 -13.55 -22.00
CA ASP A 135 -15.18 -12.42 -22.65
C ASP A 135 -16.46 -12.06 -21.89
N GLN A 136 -16.50 -10.83 -21.39
CA GLN A 136 -17.57 -10.27 -20.58
C GLN A 136 -17.85 -8.85 -21.06
N HIS A 137 -19.12 -8.45 -20.99
CA HIS A 137 -19.54 -7.10 -21.31
C HIS A 137 -20.07 -6.41 -20.05
N PHE A 138 -19.67 -5.16 -19.85
CA PHE A 138 -20.01 -4.39 -18.66
C PHE A 138 -20.77 -3.13 -19.04
N ASP A 139 -21.87 -2.87 -18.33
CA ASP A 139 -22.69 -1.68 -18.50
C ASP A 139 -22.39 -0.68 -17.36
N PRO A 140 -21.80 0.50 -17.66
CA PRO A 140 -21.44 1.49 -16.64
C PRO A 140 -22.67 2.10 -15.93
N THR A 141 -23.88 1.88 -16.45
CA THR A 141 -25.12 2.35 -15.81
C THR A 141 -25.65 1.39 -14.73
N LYS A 142 -25.11 0.16 -14.65
CA LYS A 142 -25.52 -0.84 -13.67
C LYS A 142 -24.49 -0.95 -12.54
N PRO A 143 -24.87 -0.64 -11.30
CA PRO A 143 -23.94 -0.68 -10.15
C PRO A 143 -23.22 -2.03 -9.99
N ASP A 144 -23.93 -3.14 -10.18
CA ASP A 144 -23.34 -4.48 -10.06
C ASP A 144 -22.28 -4.77 -11.14
N ASP A 145 -22.47 -4.24 -12.35
CA ASP A 145 -21.50 -4.40 -13.44
C ASP A 145 -20.29 -3.51 -13.21
N VAL A 146 -20.43 -2.32 -12.63
CA VAL A 146 -19.30 -1.46 -12.23
C VAL A 146 -18.43 -2.14 -11.16
N LEU A 147 -19.05 -2.69 -10.11
CA LEU A 147 -18.30 -3.42 -9.06
C LEU A 147 -17.58 -4.66 -9.62
N ARG A 148 -18.26 -5.40 -10.52
CA ARG A 148 -17.67 -6.57 -11.17
C ARG A 148 -16.58 -6.18 -12.16
N ALA A 149 -16.77 -5.10 -12.92
CA ALA A 149 -15.79 -4.57 -13.86
C ALA A 149 -14.52 -4.17 -13.12
N TRP A 150 -14.63 -3.49 -11.97
CA TRP A 150 -13.46 -3.16 -11.15
C TRP A 150 -12.67 -4.40 -10.71
N TYR A 151 -13.36 -5.46 -10.28
CA TYR A 151 -12.71 -6.72 -9.91
C TYR A 151 -12.00 -7.38 -11.10
N VAL A 152 -12.68 -7.49 -12.25
CA VAL A 152 -12.11 -8.08 -13.47
C VAL A 152 -10.96 -7.24 -14.02
N PHE A 153 -11.07 -5.91 -13.94
CA PHE A 153 -10.03 -4.96 -14.31
C PHE A 153 -8.76 -5.23 -13.51
N MET A 154 -8.87 -5.37 -12.18
CA MET A 154 -7.74 -5.71 -11.31
C MET A 154 -7.13 -7.09 -11.65
N GLN A 155 -7.95 -8.12 -11.91
CA GLN A 155 -7.45 -9.45 -12.32
C GLN A 155 -6.66 -9.39 -13.62
N GLN A 156 -7.19 -8.72 -14.65
CA GLN A 156 -6.51 -8.63 -15.95
C GLN A 156 -5.31 -7.68 -15.92
N LEU A 157 -5.28 -6.69 -15.03
CA LEU A 157 -4.11 -5.82 -14.83
C LEU A 157 -2.96 -6.56 -14.14
N VAL A 158 -3.27 -7.43 -13.17
CA VAL A 158 -2.26 -8.17 -12.39
C VAL A 158 -1.79 -9.44 -13.10
N TYR A 159 -2.70 -10.17 -13.75
CA TYR A 159 -2.44 -11.51 -14.29
C TYR A 159 -2.63 -11.63 -15.81
N GLY A 160 -3.18 -10.61 -16.46
CA GLY A 160 -3.47 -10.59 -17.90
C GLY A 160 -2.60 -9.58 -18.66
N ASP A 161 -3.10 -9.16 -19.81
CA ASP A 161 -2.46 -8.24 -20.76
C ASP A 161 -3.13 -6.86 -20.80
N LEU A 162 -3.97 -6.54 -19.80
CA LEU A 162 -4.77 -5.32 -19.80
C LEU A 162 -3.90 -4.06 -19.79
N PHE A 163 -2.75 -4.10 -19.10
CA PHE A 163 -1.82 -2.97 -19.08
C PHE A 163 -1.31 -2.62 -20.49
N ASP A 164 -0.91 -3.64 -21.26
CA ASP A 164 -0.44 -3.46 -22.63
C ASP A 164 -1.56 -2.95 -23.56
N LYS A 165 -2.77 -3.51 -23.40
CA LYS A 165 -3.97 -3.08 -24.14
C LYS A 165 -4.34 -1.63 -23.83
N LEU A 166 -4.28 -1.22 -22.56
CA LEU A 166 -4.55 0.15 -22.14
C LEU A 166 -3.53 1.12 -22.74
N PHE A 167 -2.24 0.79 -22.69
CA PHE A 167 -1.18 1.61 -23.27
C PHE A 167 -1.33 1.76 -24.79
N ALA A 168 -1.56 0.64 -25.50
CA ALA A 168 -1.77 0.66 -26.94
C ALA A 168 -3.00 1.51 -27.32
N LYS A 169 -4.10 1.36 -26.57
CA LYS A 169 -5.34 2.10 -26.87
C LYS A 169 -5.24 3.58 -26.55
N ALA A 170 -4.59 3.94 -25.44
CA ALA A 170 -4.35 5.32 -25.06
C ALA A 170 -3.43 6.06 -26.06
N ALA A 171 -2.55 5.33 -26.76
CA ALA A 171 -1.75 5.89 -27.84
C ALA A 171 -2.58 6.19 -29.12
N GLU A 172 -3.67 5.45 -29.35
CA GLU A 172 -4.57 5.66 -30.48
C GLU A 172 -5.59 6.78 -30.23
N THR A 173 -6.09 6.89 -28.99
CA THR A 173 -7.19 7.79 -28.65
C THR A 173 -7.18 8.15 -27.17
N ASP A 174 -7.61 9.37 -26.88
CA ASP A 174 -7.88 9.89 -25.53
C ASP A 174 -9.36 9.71 -25.11
N ASP A 175 -10.25 9.42 -26.07
CA ASP A 175 -11.67 9.17 -25.81
C ASP A 175 -11.97 7.82 -25.13
N LEU A 176 -12.31 7.86 -23.83
CA LEU A 176 -12.69 6.71 -23.00
C LEU A 176 -13.77 5.82 -23.64
N ARG A 177 -14.73 6.40 -24.37
CA ARG A 177 -15.86 5.65 -24.99
C ARG A 177 -15.40 4.69 -26.09
N LYS A 178 -14.18 4.84 -26.56
CA LYS A 178 -13.55 3.96 -27.56
C LYS A 178 -12.70 2.85 -26.93
N HIS A 179 -12.56 2.83 -25.60
CA HIS A 179 -11.93 1.73 -24.89
C HIS A 179 -12.89 0.54 -24.73
N ASP A 180 -12.37 -0.60 -24.29
CA ASP A 180 -13.21 -1.77 -23.99
C ASP A 180 -14.25 -1.46 -22.90
N SER A 181 -15.40 -2.15 -22.95
CA SER A 181 -16.46 -2.01 -21.94
C SER A 181 -15.97 -2.22 -20.51
N LEU A 182 -14.99 -3.09 -20.30
CA LEU A 182 -14.33 -3.29 -19.00
C LEU A 182 -13.69 -2.00 -18.49
N VAL A 183 -12.95 -1.29 -19.36
CA VAL A 183 -12.24 -0.05 -19.00
C VAL A 183 -13.25 1.08 -18.77
N GLN A 184 -14.31 1.14 -19.59
CA GLN A 184 -15.37 2.14 -19.43
C GLN A 184 -16.13 1.98 -18.12
N ALA A 185 -16.42 0.74 -17.71
CA ALA A 185 -17.15 0.46 -16.47
C ALA A 185 -16.27 0.53 -15.21
N ALA A 186 -14.95 0.37 -15.34
CA ALA A 186 -14.01 0.42 -14.21
C ALA A 186 -13.48 1.83 -13.90
N HIS A 187 -13.65 2.80 -14.80
CA HIS A 187 -13.23 4.21 -14.64
C HIS A 187 -14.25 5.03 -13.85
#